data_AF-A0A9D4CAR2-F1
#
_entry.id   AF-A0A9D4CAR2-F1
#
_cell.length_a   1.000
_cell.length_b   1.000
_cell.length_c   1.000
_cell.angle_alpha   90.00
_cell.angle_beta   90.00
_cell.angle_gamma   90.00
#
_symmetry.space_group_name_H-M   'P 1'
#
loop_
_entity.id
_entity.type
_entity.pdbx_description
1 polymer ?
#
loop_
_entity_poly.entity_id
_entity_poly.type
_entity_poly.pdbx_seq_one_letter_code
_entity_poly.pdbx_strand_id
1 'polypeptide(L)' 'MIKLLLDQGATINAFDKKDRRAIHWAAYMGHVEIVKLLYEHGAELNCQDKQVRTL' A
#
# COMPACT_ATOMS: atom_id res chain seq x y z
N MET A 1 -3.41 -9.21 -10.35
CA MET A 1 -3.16 -7.81 -10.80
C MET A 1 -1.97 -7.18 -10.08
N ILE A 2 -1.91 -7.18 -8.74
CA ILE A 2 -0.82 -6.51 -7.99
C ILE A 2 0.57 -6.98 -8.41
N LYS A 3 0.80 -8.30 -8.51
CA LYS A 3 2.09 -8.86 -8.98
C LYS A 3 2.49 -8.31 -10.37
N LEU A 4 1.55 -8.32 -11.33
CA LEU A 4 1.80 -7.76 -12.67
C LEU A 4 2.21 -6.29 -12.62
N LEU A 5 1.56 -5.47 -11.78
CA LEU A 5 1.91 -4.05 -11.65
C LEU A 5 3.31 -3.87 -11.06
N LEU A 6 3.68 -4.68 -10.06
CA LEU A 6 5.01 -4.66 -9.47
C LEU A 6 6.09 -5.11 -10.47
N ASP A 7 5.80 -6.14 -11.26
CA ASP A 7 6.70 -6.62 -12.33
C ASP A 7 6.88 -5.57 -13.45
N GLN A 8 5.88 -4.71 -13.67
CA GLN A 8 5.94 -3.58 -14.61
C GLN A 8 6.60 -2.33 -14.00
N GLY A 9 7.20 -2.42 -12.82
CA GLY A 9 7.91 -1.31 -12.18
C GLY A 9 7.02 -0.30 -11.45
N ALA A 10 5.81 -0.70 -11.05
CA ALA A 10 4.97 0.16 -10.21
C ALA A 10 5.68 0.50 -8.89
N THR A 11 5.64 1.78 -8.52
CA THR A 11 6.23 2.25 -7.27
C THR A 11 5.41 1.78 -6.07
N ILE A 12 5.95 0.82 -5.29
CA ILE A 12 5.26 0.19 -4.15
C ILE A 12 4.75 1.21 -3.11
N ASN A 13 5.52 2.27 -2.88
CA ASN A 13 5.24 3.31 -1.88
C ASN A 13 4.63 4.58 -2.49
N ALA A 14 4.08 4.51 -3.71
CA ALA A 14 3.34 5.63 -4.28
C ALA A 14 2.17 6.06 -3.37
N PHE A 15 1.92 7.37 -3.33
CA PHE A 15 0.88 7.97 -2.49
C PHE A 15 -0.04 8.88 -3.31
N ASP A 16 -1.30 8.98 -2.88
CA ASP A 16 -2.29 9.87 -3.48
C ASP A 16 -2.26 11.28 -2.84
N LYS A 17 -3.17 12.17 -3.26
CA LYS A 17 -3.28 13.54 -2.70
C LYS A 17 -3.61 13.59 -1.20
N LYS A 18 -3.96 12.47 -0.57
CA LYS A 18 -4.22 12.33 0.86
C LYS A 18 -3.11 11.56 1.58
N ASP A 19 -1.96 11.40 0.93
CA ASP A 19 -0.80 10.63 1.43
C ASP A 19 -1.12 9.14 1.65
N ARG A 20 -2.20 8.64 1.02
CA ARG A 20 -2.58 7.23 1.11
C ARG A 20 -1.83 6.42 0.08
N ARG A 21 -1.25 5.33 0.55
CA ARG A 21 -0.53 4.34 -0.26
C ARG A 21 -1.43 3.15 -0.62
N ALA A 22 -0.97 2.28 -1.51
CA ALA A 22 -1.69 1.06 -1.89
C ALA A 22 -2.14 0.24 -0.67
N ILE A 23 -1.27 0.18 0.33
CA ILE A 23 -1.52 -0.56 1.56
C ILE A 23 -2.65 0.07 2.42
N HIS A 24 -2.86 1.39 2.37
CA HIS A 24 -3.93 2.12 3.09
C HIS A 24 -5.30 1.65 2.63
N TRP A 25 -5.41 1.49 1.31
CA TRP A 25 -6.60 0.98 0.67
C TRP A 25 -6.81 -0.51 0.93
N ALA A 26 -5.74 -1.31 0.92
CA ALA A 26 -5.82 -2.74 1.21
C ALA A 26 -6.35 -3.01 2.63
N ALA A 27 -5.85 -2.30 3.64
CA ALA A 27 -6.34 -2.42 5.02
C ALA A 27 -7.77 -1.89 5.17
N TYR A 28 -8.08 -0.74 4.57
CA TYR A 28 -9.44 -0.16 4.60
C TYR A 28 -10.49 -1.10 4.02
N MET A 29 -10.14 -1.86 2.97
CA MET A 29 -11.01 -2.85 2.34
C MET A 29 -10.97 -4.23 3.01
N GLY A 30 -10.15 -4.43 4.05
CA GLY A 30 -10.00 -5.71 4.75
C GLY A 30 -9.26 -6.79 3.95
N HIS A 31 -8.46 -6.41 2.95
CA HIS A 31 -7.73 -7.34 2.09
C HIS A 31 -6.39 -7.75 2.71
N VAL A 32 -6.43 -8.61 3.73
CA VAL A 32 -5.26 -9.04 4.51
C VAL A 32 -4.17 -9.66 3.65
N GLU A 33 -4.54 -10.49 2.66
CA GLU A 33 -3.58 -11.13 1.75
C GLU A 33 -2.85 -10.10 0.89
N ILE A 34 -3.54 -9.02 0.51
CA ILE A 34 -2.94 -7.93 -0.26
C ILE A 34 -1.96 -7.13 0.61
N VAL A 35 -2.31 -6.86 1.86
CA VAL A 35 -1.41 -6.20 2.82
C VAL A 35 -0.12 -7.01 2.99
N LYS A 36 -0.23 -8.34 3.17
CA LYS A 36 0.92 -9.24 3.26
C LYS A 36 1.77 -9.20 1.99
N LEU A 37 1.15 -9.29 0.81
CA LEU A 37 1.86 -9.24 -0.47
C LEU A 37 2.63 -7.92 -0.63
N LEU A 38 2.00 -6.78 -0.32
CA LEU A 38 2.65 -5.47 -0.41
C LEU A 38 3.82 -5.36 0.58
N TYR A 39 3.65 -5.87 1.80
CA TYR A 39 4.72 -5.91 2.81
C TYR A 39 5.92 -6.76 2.36
N GLU A 40 5.68 -7.95 1.82
CA GLU A 40 6.73 -8.82 1.26
C GLU A 40 7.52 -8.14 0.14
N HIS A 41 6.90 -7.20 -0.58
CA HIS A 41 7.54 -6.43 -1.65
C HIS A 41 8.08 -5.06 -1.18
N GLY A 42 8.20 -4.84 0.13
CA GLY A 42 8.86 -3.66 0.71
C GLY A 42 7.95 -2.43 0.90
N ALA A 43 6.63 -2.60 0.96
CA ALA A 43 5.73 -1.51 1.34
C ALA A 43 5.98 -1.09 2.81
N GLU A 44 6.07 0.22 3.05
CA GLU A 44 6.22 0.74 4.41
C GLU A 44 4.87 0.68 5.15
N LEU A 45 4.85 0.01 6.31
CA LEU A 45 3.67 -0.05 7.17
C LEU A 45 3.49 1.24 7.98
N ASN A 46 4.60 1.86 8.38
CA ASN A 46 4.60 3.01 9.29
C ASN A 46 4.26 4.33 8.59
N CYS A 47 3.69 4.28 7.40
CA CYS A 47 3.32 5.48 6.65
C CYS A 47 1.99 6.04 7.15
N GLN A 48 1.92 7.37 7.27
CA GLN A 48 0.73 8.08 7.72
C GLN A 48 0.04 8.77 6.55
N ASP A 49 -1.29 8.66 6.50
CA ASP A 49 -2.10 9.52 5.64
C ASP A 49 -2.30 10.91 6.27
N LYS A 50 -2.93 11.84 5.55
CA LYS A 50 -3.23 13.19 6.06
C LYS A 50 -4.13 13.25 7.30
N GLN A 51 -4.80 12.14 7.63
CA GLN A 51 -5.59 12.02 8.85
C GLN A 51 -4.77 11.43 10.00
N VAL A 52 -3.44 11.33 9.82
CA VAL A 52 -2.49 10.72 10.77
C VAL A 52 -2.84 9.25 11.04
N ARG A 53 -3.58 8.62 10.12
CA ARG A 53 -3.86 7.19 10.20
C ARG A 53 -2.67 6.48 9.62
N THR A 54 -2.07 5.60 10.41
CA THR A 54 -1.12 4.65 9.87
C THR A 54 -1.86 3.55 9.14
N LEU A 55 -1.08 2.73 8.45
CA LEU A 55 -1.45 1.34 8.30
C LEU A 55 -1.09 0.48 9.48
#